data_AF-A0A0S8EEW1-F1
#
_entry.id   AF-A0A0S8EEW1-F1
#
_cell.length_a   1.000
_cell.length_b   1.000
_cell.length_c   1.000
_cell.angle_alpha   90.00
_cell.angle_beta   90.00
_cell.angle_gamma   90.00
#
_symmetry.space_group_name_H-M   'P 1'
#
loop_
_entity.id
_entity.type
_entity.pdbx_description
1 polymer ?
#
loop_
_entity_poly.entity_id
_entity_poly.type
_entity_poly.pdbx_seq_one_letter_code
_entity_poly.pdbx_strand_id
1 'polypeptide(L)'
;MFRTASIVAAIAVFTLTAAGAEPMSPDARKAWDKGFELMQKGEHVEAFKHFETAIQLAPQAYEVWTEYVVCLRKLNRLLRSAKAGWQAVQLAPEKHEAWNTLGNTFLACHAWDQAYGCFLMVDRLAPDKAWAARNHLALAYRLWEHGRCERAREVFRHAASVDPTNGLPLVDQGALLFHMDKANMQQAKGLVAQGIYLIRTRGTPDQLLHANHILAQIDGGETYSPGWSANVSWQPLPAELLAMPKEGALARLSVPGSAERHYLLPKGDTVCLTTPEAWWERLGDDSPWGHFFTMQFGPVEGSDFQVLWSAHYAENSDAEVRKQAQRVLNTALPTAVETNVPLVPVEAEHSKGFAFCITDKNHRGADAPPGDYPFLISITLQTGNIRSLITVLSQTKDPAFIQRMLDLWKGLRYRDKPD
;
A
#
# COMPACT_ATOMS: atom_id res chain seq x y z
N MET A 1 26.62 12.72 -10.08
CA MET A 1 25.75 13.30 -11.14
C MET A 1 25.82 12.58 -12.49
N PHE A 2 26.29 11.33 -12.59
CA PHE A 2 26.36 10.60 -13.87
C PHE A 2 25.94 9.13 -13.71
N ARG A 3 24.67 8.79 -13.95
CA ARG A 3 24.21 7.42 -14.30
C ARG A 3 22.89 7.36 -15.11
N THR A 4 22.08 8.41 -15.14
CA THR A 4 20.81 8.43 -15.90
C THR A 4 21.00 8.70 -17.41
N ALA A 5 22.06 9.43 -17.80
CA ALA A 5 22.29 9.81 -19.20
C ALA A 5 22.66 8.63 -20.13
N SER A 6 23.27 7.55 -19.61
CA SER A 6 23.75 6.43 -20.45
C SER A 6 22.66 5.47 -20.93
N ILE A 7 21.50 5.42 -20.25
CA ILE A 7 20.39 4.53 -20.67
C ILE A 7 19.58 5.20 -21.79
N VAL A 8 19.43 6.54 -21.74
CA VAL A 8 18.66 7.33 -22.70
C VAL A 8 19.34 7.38 -24.08
N ALA A 9 20.68 7.41 -24.13
CA ALA A 9 21.43 7.46 -25.38
C ALA A 9 21.48 6.12 -26.15
N ALA A 10 21.26 4.98 -25.47
CA ALA A 10 21.42 3.65 -26.06
C ALA A 10 20.19 3.13 -26.84
N ILE A 11 19.11 3.91 -26.94
CA ILE A 11 17.82 3.51 -27.53
C ILE A 11 17.64 4.10 -28.95
N ALA A 12 18.55 4.94 -29.43
CA ALA A 12 18.46 5.52 -30.77
C ALA A 12 19.06 4.59 -31.85
N VAL A 13 18.26 4.35 -32.88
CA VAL A 13 18.59 3.77 -34.20
C VAL A 13 18.59 2.24 -34.31
N PHE A 14 17.42 1.68 -34.64
CA PHE A 14 17.30 0.48 -35.49
C PHE A 14 16.01 0.57 -36.33
N THR A 15 16.14 0.46 -37.65
CA THR A 15 15.06 0.57 -38.64
C THR A 15 14.27 -0.72 -38.80
N LEU A 16 12.95 -0.57 -39.01
CA LEU A 16 11.96 -1.65 -39.19
C LEU A 16 12.19 -2.49 -40.45
N THR A 17 12.02 -3.81 -40.29
CA THR A 17 11.37 -4.65 -41.31
C THR A 17 10.26 -5.43 -40.61
N ALA A 18 9.00 -5.02 -40.83
CA ALA A 18 7.84 -5.77 -40.38
C ALA A 18 7.67 -7.00 -41.27
N ALA A 19 8.25 -8.13 -40.88
CA ALA A 19 7.94 -9.44 -41.44
C ALA A 19 6.69 -9.97 -40.73
N GLY A 20 5.75 -10.53 -41.50
CA GLY A 20 4.47 -11.05 -40.97
C GLY A 20 4.67 -12.04 -39.82
N ALA A 21 3.80 -11.98 -38.82
CA ALA A 21 3.87 -12.83 -37.63
C ALA A 21 3.69 -14.31 -38.03
N GLU A 22 4.77 -15.09 -37.98
CA GLU A 22 4.70 -16.54 -38.10
C GLU A 22 4.09 -17.15 -36.84
N PRO A 23 3.22 -18.17 -36.96
CA PRO A 23 2.66 -18.86 -35.81
C PRO A 23 3.76 -19.51 -34.98
N MET A 24 3.71 -19.28 -33.67
CA MET A 24 4.69 -19.81 -32.71
C MET A 24 4.78 -21.33 -32.79
N SER A 25 5.99 -21.86 -32.98
CA SER A 25 6.22 -23.30 -33.05
C SER A 25 5.87 -24.00 -31.72
N PRO A 26 5.54 -25.32 -31.74
CA PRO A 26 5.23 -26.07 -30.52
C PRO A 26 6.37 -26.02 -29.50
N ASP A 27 7.62 -26.08 -29.94
CA ASP A 27 8.80 -26.01 -29.07
C ASP A 27 8.98 -24.62 -28.45
N ALA A 28 8.75 -23.55 -29.22
CA ALA A 28 8.75 -22.19 -28.70
C ALA A 28 7.67 -22.01 -27.63
N ARG A 29 6.46 -22.52 -27.89
CA ARG A 29 5.34 -22.46 -26.94
C ARG A 29 5.63 -23.23 -25.66
N LYS A 30 6.19 -24.44 -25.77
CA LYS A 30 6.60 -25.23 -24.61
C LYS A 30 7.65 -24.51 -23.76
N ALA A 31 8.64 -23.88 -24.40
CA ALA A 31 9.65 -23.08 -23.69
C ALA A 31 9.01 -21.86 -22.99
N TRP A 32 8.09 -21.17 -23.66
CA TRP A 32 7.36 -20.03 -23.11
C TRP A 32 6.51 -20.42 -21.90
N ASP A 33 5.69 -21.46 -22.02
CA ASP A 33 4.82 -21.97 -20.94
C ASP A 33 5.66 -22.37 -19.71
N LYS A 34 6.82 -23.01 -19.94
CA LYS A 34 7.72 -23.38 -18.84
C LYS A 34 8.30 -22.17 -18.14
N GLY A 35 8.71 -21.15 -18.90
CA GLY A 35 9.18 -19.88 -18.34
C GLY A 35 8.11 -19.21 -17.47
N PHE A 36 6.86 -19.22 -17.93
CA PHE A 36 5.72 -18.67 -17.19
C PHE A 36 5.43 -19.44 -15.90
N GLU A 37 5.45 -20.77 -15.94
CA GLU A 37 5.30 -21.62 -14.73
C GLU A 37 6.37 -21.28 -13.68
N LEU A 38 7.63 -21.13 -14.10
CA LEU A 38 8.75 -20.79 -13.22
C LEU A 38 8.63 -19.36 -12.67
N MET A 39 8.10 -18.42 -13.45
CA MET A 39 7.80 -17.07 -12.97
C MET A 39 6.79 -17.08 -11.82
N GLN A 40 5.75 -17.93 -11.88
CA GLN A 40 4.77 -18.07 -10.81
C GLN A 40 5.37 -18.68 -9.53
N LYS A 41 6.37 -19.55 -9.67
CA LYS A 41 7.11 -20.15 -8.54
C LYS A 41 8.17 -19.21 -7.94
N GLY A 42 8.42 -18.05 -8.55
CA GLY A 42 9.48 -17.13 -8.14
C GLY A 42 10.88 -17.53 -8.61
N GLU A 43 11.00 -18.58 -9.43
CA GLU A 43 12.26 -19.11 -9.94
C GLU A 43 12.76 -18.31 -11.16
N HIS A 44 13.00 -17.01 -10.96
CA HIS A 44 13.21 -16.06 -12.04
C HIS A 44 14.46 -16.32 -12.90
N VAL A 45 15.52 -16.91 -12.33
CA VAL A 45 16.75 -17.23 -13.08
C VAL A 45 16.55 -18.38 -14.06
N GLU A 46 15.79 -19.40 -13.68
CA GLU A 46 15.48 -20.50 -14.60
C GLU A 46 14.42 -20.10 -15.62
N ALA A 47 13.42 -19.31 -15.21
CA ALA A 47 12.45 -18.71 -16.12
C ALA A 47 13.14 -17.91 -17.23
N PHE A 48 14.17 -17.13 -16.89
CA PHE A 48 14.96 -16.35 -17.84
C PHE A 48 15.55 -17.20 -18.96
N LYS A 49 16.13 -18.36 -18.64
CA LYS A 49 16.71 -19.28 -19.64
C LYS A 49 15.63 -19.82 -20.58
N HIS A 50 14.47 -20.18 -20.04
CA HIS A 50 13.35 -20.68 -20.83
C HIS A 50 12.77 -19.62 -21.77
N PHE A 51 12.69 -18.37 -21.32
CA PHE A 51 12.31 -17.26 -22.18
C PHE A 51 13.37 -16.93 -23.25
N GLU A 52 14.67 -17.05 -22.95
CA GLU A 52 15.72 -16.92 -23.99
C GLU A 52 15.57 -17.98 -25.07
N THR A 53 15.30 -19.24 -24.69
CA THR A 53 15.02 -20.32 -25.65
C THR A 53 13.75 -20.03 -26.46
N ALA A 54 12.67 -19.57 -25.82
CA ALA A 54 11.44 -19.23 -26.52
C ALA A 54 11.65 -18.07 -27.53
N ILE A 55 12.44 -17.06 -27.18
CA ILE A 55 12.80 -15.96 -28.08
C ILE A 55 13.66 -16.44 -29.25
N GLN A 56 14.61 -17.35 -29.03
CA GLN A 56 15.41 -17.93 -30.11
C GLN A 56 14.54 -18.71 -31.12
N LEU A 57 13.54 -19.42 -30.62
CA LEU A 57 12.63 -20.24 -31.44
C LEU A 57 11.49 -19.43 -32.08
N ALA A 58 11.10 -18.29 -31.49
CA ALA A 58 10.04 -17.42 -31.98
C ALA A 58 10.39 -15.93 -31.79
N PRO A 59 11.38 -15.39 -32.53
CA PRO A 59 11.90 -14.04 -32.32
C PRO A 59 10.91 -12.93 -32.69
N GLN A 60 9.85 -13.24 -33.44
CA GLN A 60 8.81 -12.29 -33.86
C GLN A 60 7.58 -12.30 -32.92
N ALA A 61 7.55 -13.17 -31.91
CA ALA A 61 6.41 -13.29 -30.99
C ALA A 61 6.52 -12.28 -29.85
N TYR A 62 5.83 -11.13 -29.98
CA TYR A 62 5.92 -10.03 -29.01
C TYR A 62 5.51 -10.46 -27.59
N GLU A 63 4.61 -11.43 -27.43
CA GLU A 63 4.13 -11.93 -26.14
C GLU A 63 5.29 -12.52 -25.32
N VAL A 64 6.18 -13.28 -25.97
CA VAL A 64 7.37 -13.85 -25.34
C VAL A 64 8.32 -12.75 -24.89
N TRP A 65 8.51 -11.72 -25.72
CA TRP A 65 9.30 -10.54 -25.36
C TRP A 65 8.71 -9.80 -24.17
N THR A 66 7.38 -9.64 -24.07
CA THR A 66 6.75 -8.99 -22.91
C THR A 66 6.98 -9.77 -21.61
N GLU A 67 6.86 -11.09 -21.62
CA GLU A 67 7.14 -11.91 -20.43
C GLU A 67 8.62 -11.91 -20.05
N TYR A 68 9.50 -11.91 -21.05
CA TYR A 68 10.94 -11.78 -20.84
C TYR A 68 11.31 -10.44 -20.18
N VAL A 69 10.64 -9.34 -20.56
CA VAL A 69 10.82 -8.03 -19.92
C VAL A 69 10.42 -8.05 -18.45
N VAL A 70 9.29 -8.70 -18.12
CA VAL A 70 8.83 -8.87 -16.73
C VAL A 70 9.85 -9.67 -15.91
N CYS A 71 10.35 -10.78 -16.47
CA CYS A 71 11.40 -11.60 -15.86
C CYS A 71 12.67 -10.78 -15.60
N LEU A 72 13.14 -10.03 -16.60
CA LEU A 72 14.31 -9.16 -16.50
C LEU A 72 14.14 -8.07 -15.41
N ARG A 73 12.94 -7.51 -15.24
CA ARG A 73 12.65 -6.56 -14.16
C ARG A 73 12.75 -7.21 -12.78
N LYS A 74 12.21 -8.42 -12.62
CA LYS A 74 12.31 -9.18 -11.36
C LYS A 74 13.75 -9.52 -11.01
N LEU A 75 14.60 -9.76 -12.02
CA LEU A 75 16.05 -9.95 -11.86
C LEU A 75 16.85 -8.64 -11.73
N ASN A 76 16.19 -7.48 -11.68
CA ASN A 76 16.79 -6.15 -11.66
C ASN A 76 17.79 -5.90 -12.82
N ARG A 77 17.52 -6.48 -14.00
CA ARG A 77 18.31 -6.33 -15.24
C ARG A 77 17.68 -5.28 -16.15
N LEU A 78 17.53 -4.06 -15.62
CA LEU A 78 16.70 -3.01 -16.20
C LEU A 78 17.11 -2.52 -17.60
N LEU A 79 18.41 -2.47 -17.90
CA LEU A 79 18.88 -2.06 -19.24
C LEU A 79 18.51 -3.08 -20.33
N ARG A 80 18.67 -4.38 -20.05
CA ARG A 80 18.23 -5.44 -20.98
C ARG A 80 16.71 -5.45 -21.09
N SER A 81 16.03 -5.21 -19.98
CA SER A 81 14.57 -5.09 -19.93
C SER A 81 14.07 -3.98 -20.85
N ALA A 82 14.71 -2.80 -20.84
CA ALA A 82 14.30 -1.69 -21.71
C ALA A 82 14.50 -2.02 -23.20
N LYS A 83 15.61 -2.68 -23.55
CA LYS A 83 15.87 -3.14 -24.93
C LYS A 83 14.84 -4.18 -25.39
N ALA A 84 14.54 -5.17 -24.55
CA ALA A 84 13.53 -6.19 -24.85
C ALA A 84 12.11 -5.60 -24.93
N GLY A 85 11.78 -4.61 -24.10
CA GLY A 85 10.50 -3.92 -24.15
C GLY A 85 10.35 -3.09 -25.41
N TRP A 86 11.42 -2.44 -25.86
CA TRP A 86 11.45 -1.74 -27.14
C TRP A 86 11.28 -2.71 -28.31
N GLN A 87 11.92 -3.87 -28.27
CA GLN A 87 11.70 -4.93 -29.27
C GLN A 87 10.24 -5.36 -29.32
N ALA A 88 9.60 -5.61 -28.17
CA ALA A 88 8.17 -5.96 -28.11
C ALA A 88 7.29 -4.89 -28.76
N VAL A 89 7.59 -3.60 -28.52
CA VAL A 89 6.88 -2.47 -29.13
C VAL A 89 7.12 -2.38 -30.65
N GLN A 90 8.32 -2.67 -31.13
CA GLN A 90 8.60 -2.69 -32.58
C GLN A 90 7.86 -3.82 -33.29
N LEU A 91 7.74 -4.98 -32.64
CA LEU A 91 7.04 -6.15 -33.18
C LEU A 91 5.52 -5.95 -33.23
N ALA A 92 4.96 -5.29 -32.21
CA ALA A 92 3.52 -5.11 -32.09
C ALA A 92 3.16 -3.70 -31.56
N PRO A 93 3.37 -2.64 -32.37
CA PRO A 93 3.16 -1.26 -31.94
C PRO A 93 1.69 -0.92 -31.65
N GLU A 94 0.75 -1.73 -32.13
CA GLU A 94 -0.69 -1.62 -31.86
C GLU A 94 -1.14 -2.34 -30.58
N LYS A 95 -0.25 -3.09 -29.92
CA LYS A 95 -0.56 -3.85 -28.71
C LYS A 95 -0.21 -3.04 -27.46
N HIS A 96 -1.24 -2.73 -26.66
CA HIS A 96 -1.06 -1.94 -25.45
C HIS A 96 -0.19 -2.66 -24.39
N GLU A 97 -0.15 -3.99 -24.38
CA GLU A 97 0.65 -4.80 -23.45
C GLU A 97 2.16 -4.57 -23.64
N ALA A 98 2.60 -4.41 -24.89
CA ALA A 98 3.99 -4.09 -25.21
C ALA A 98 4.37 -2.71 -24.66
N TRP A 99 3.55 -1.69 -24.91
CA TRP A 99 3.75 -0.33 -24.40
C TRP A 99 3.71 -0.28 -22.87
N ASN A 100 2.76 -0.96 -22.24
CA ASN A 100 2.66 -1.05 -20.79
C ASN A 100 3.91 -1.68 -20.16
N THR A 101 4.41 -2.75 -20.77
CA THR A 101 5.57 -3.49 -20.29
C THR A 101 6.86 -2.66 -20.39
N LEU A 102 7.04 -1.92 -21.49
CA LEU A 102 8.10 -0.95 -21.65
C LEU A 102 7.96 0.24 -20.67
N GLY A 103 6.76 0.80 -20.54
CA GLY A 103 6.47 1.91 -19.62
C GLY A 103 6.80 1.57 -18.16
N ASN A 104 6.42 0.38 -17.71
CA ASN A 104 6.77 -0.12 -16.38
C ASN A 104 8.29 -0.37 -16.20
N THR A 105 9.00 -0.67 -17.28
CA THR A 105 10.46 -0.77 -17.25
C THR A 105 11.09 0.61 -17.08
N PHE A 106 10.62 1.61 -17.82
CA PHE A 106 11.07 2.99 -17.65
C PHE A 106 10.73 3.55 -16.27
N LEU A 107 9.57 3.21 -15.73
CA LEU A 107 9.19 3.54 -14.36
C LEU A 107 10.20 2.96 -13.36
N ALA A 108 10.58 1.68 -13.50
CA ALA A 108 11.60 1.07 -12.66
C ALA A 108 13.02 1.67 -12.85
N CYS A 109 13.30 2.26 -14.02
CA CYS A 109 14.55 2.97 -14.30
C CYS A 109 14.55 4.43 -13.82
N HIS A 110 13.46 4.92 -13.22
CA HIS A 110 13.25 6.34 -12.94
C HIS A 110 13.26 7.25 -14.19
N ALA A 111 12.98 6.67 -15.35
CA ALA A 111 12.84 7.37 -16.63
C ALA A 111 11.39 7.82 -16.84
N TRP A 112 10.96 8.78 -16.03
CA TRP A 112 9.54 9.14 -15.87
C TRP A 112 8.87 9.68 -17.12
N ASP A 113 9.57 10.49 -17.91
CA ASP A 113 9.04 11.07 -19.16
C ASP A 113 8.78 9.99 -20.21
N GLN A 114 9.69 9.04 -20.33
CA GLN A 114 9.57 7.90 -21.22
C GLN A 114 8.45 6.96 -20.75
N ALA A 115 8.33 6.74 -19.44
CA ALA A 115 7.22 5.98 -18.85
C ALA A 115 5.87 6.64 -19.16
N TYR A 116 5.77 7.96 -19.00
CA TYR A 116 4.56 8.72 -19.35
C TYR A 116 4.20 8.57 -20.82
N GLY A 117 5.17 8.73 -21.72
CA GLY A 117 4.96 8.53 -23.17
C GLY A 117 4.44 7.13 -23.51
N CYS A 118 4.96 6.09 -22.85
CA CYS A 118 4.46 4.72 -23.02
C CYS A 118 3.02 4.57 -22.50
N PHE A 119 2.70 5.16 -21.34
CA PHE A 119 1.35 5.09 -20.79
C PHE A 119 0.33 5.89 -21.60
N LEU A 120 0.72 6.98 -22.27
CA LEU A 120 -0.13 7.65 -23.26
C LEU A 120 -0.47 6.74 -24.45
N MET A 121 0.46 5.89 -24.88
CA MET A 121 0.18 4.89 -25.91
C MET A 121 -0.78 3.82 -25.39
N VAL A 122 -0.65 3.40 -24.13
CA VAL A 122 -1.63 2.50 -23.48
C VAL A 122 -3.02 3.16 -23.44
N ASP A 123 -3.13 4.45 -23.09
CA ASP A 123 -4.42 5.16 -23.09
C ASP A 123 -5.09 5.12 -24.46
N ARG A 124 -4.31 5.24 -25.53
CA ARG A 124 -4.81 5.23 -26.90
C ARG A 124 -5.26 3.84 -27.35
N LEU A 125 -4.52 2.79 -26.96
CA LEU A 125 -4.67 1.44 -27.50
C LEU A 125 -5.50 0.50 -26.62
N ALA A 126 -5.52 0.72 -25.30
CA ALA A 126 -6.19 -0.18 -24.36
C ALA A 126 -7.72 -0.07 -24.43
N PRO A 127 -8.44 -1.22 -24.49
CA PRO A 127 -9.89 -1.24 -24.41
C PRO A 127 -10.38 -0.92 -22.99
N ASP A 128 -9.65 -1.38 -21.96
CA ASP A 128 -9.94 -1.08 -20.56
C ASP A 128 -9.18 0.16 -20.10
N LYS A 129 -9.92 1.23 -19.82
CA LYS A 129 -9.36 2.48 -19.31
C LYS A 129 -8.99 2.42 -17.83
N ALA A 130 -9.59 1.52 -17.04
CA ALA A 130 -9.26 1.39 -15.62
C ALA A 130 -7.82 0.91 -15.43
N TRP A 131 -7.36 -0.03 -16.27
CA TRP A 131 -5.96 -0.46 -16.28
C TRP A 131 -4.98 0.63 -16.72
N ALA A 132 -5.33 1.41 -17.74
CA ALA A 132 -4.54 2.54 -18.19
C ALA A 132 -4.41 3.62 -17.08
N ALA A 133 -5.50 3.95 -16.38
CA ALA A 133 -5.49 4.88 -15.26
C ALA A 133 -4.61 4.41 -14.09
N ARG A 134 -4.56 3.10 -13.81
CA ARG A 134 -3.68 2.53 -12.77
C ARG A 134 -2.19 2.75 -13.06
N ASN A 135 -1.79 2.70 -14.33
CA ASN A 135 -0.40 2.96 -14.71
C ASN A 135 0.00 4.43 -14.46
N HIS A 136 -0.90 5.36 -14.78
CA HIS A 136 -0.70 6.78 -14.48
C HIS A 136 -0.68 7.05 -12.97
N LEU A 137 -1.52 6.38 -12.19
CA LEU A 137 -1.46 6.44 -10.72
C LEU A 137 -0.08 6.00 -10.21
N ALA A 138 0.42 4.86 -10.66
CA ALA A 138 1.75 4.38 -10.28
C ALA A 138 2.85 5.39 -10.63
N LEU A 139 2.78 6.01 -11.81
CA LEU A 139 3.70 7.07 -12.22
C LEU A 139 3.58 8.33 -11.35
N ALA A 140 2.36 8.77 -11.04
CA ALA A 140 2.11 9.93 -10.20
C ALA A 140 2.69 9.75 -8.79
N TYR A 141 2.50 8.58 -8.18
CA TYR A 141 3.13 8.28 -6.88
C TYR A 141 4.65 8.30 -6.95
N ARG A 142 5.26 7.69 -7.98
CA ARG A 142 6.72 7.73 -8.14
C ARG A 142 7.27 9.14 -8.32
N LEU A 143 6.58 9.97 -9.10
CA LEU A 143 6.92 11.38 -9.28
C LEU A 143 6.80 12.14 -7.96
N TRP A 144 5.74 11.89 -7.19
CA TRP A 144 5.54 12.50 -5.87
C TRP A 144 6.64 12.10 -4.87
N GLU A 145 6.95 10.81 -4.75
CA GLU A 145 8.03 10.27 -3.90
C GLU A 145 9.39 10.95 -4.19
N HIS A 146 9.62 11.36 -5.44
CA HIS A 146 10.87 11.99 -5.87
C HIS A 146 10.76 13.53 -5.94
N GLY A 147 9.77 14.12 -5.27
CA GLY A 147 9.59 15.57 -5.14
C GLY A 147 9.15 16.29 -6.42
N ARG A 148 8.74 15.56 -7.47
CA ARG A 148 8.26 16.14 -8.74
C ARG A 148 6.76 16.44 -8.66
N CYS A 149 6.36 17.20 -7.63
CA CYS A 149 4.96 17.41 -7.24
C CYS A 149 4.08 18.00 -8.36
N GLU A 150 4.57 18.99 -9.11
CA GLU A 150 3.79 19.56 -10.22
C GLU A 150 3.47 18.54 -11.32
N ARG A 151 4.46 17.72 -11.69
CA ARG A 151 4.25 16.63 -12.65
C ARG A 151 3.37 15.53 -12.08
N ALA A 152 3.54 15.17 -10.82
CA ALA A 152 2.65 14.21 -10.16
C ALA A 152 1.19 14.69 -10.21
N ARG A 153 0.95 15.98 -9.95
CA ARG A 153 -0.37 16.62 -10.04
C ARG A 153 -0.97 16.56 -11.44
N GLU A 154 -0.17 16.80 -12.47
CA GLU A 154 -0.58 16.65 -13.88
C GLU A 154 -0.96 15.20 -14.19
N VAL A 155 -0.15 14.24 -13.76
CA VAL A 155 -0.39 12.81 -14.00
C VAL A 155 -1.60 12.29 -13.22
N PHE A 156 -1.83 12.73 -11.98
CA PHE A 156 -3.06 12.40 -11.24
C PHE A 156 -4.32 12.92 -11.95
N ARG A 157 -4.27 14.16 -12.44
CA ARG A 157 -5.37 14.75 -13.22
C ARG A 157 -5.61 13.97 -14.50
N HIS A 158 -4.54 13.55 -15.18
CA HIS A 158 -4.63 12.72 -16.37
C HIS A 158 -5.24 11.35 -16.04
N ALA A 159 -4.82 10.69 -14.97
CA ALA A 159 -5.39 9.42 -14.50
C ALA A 159 -6.91 9.53 -14.23
N ALA A 160 -7.35 10.63 -13.59
CA ALA A 160 -8.77 10.92 -13.38
C ALA A 160 -9.54 11.12 -14.70
N SER A 161 -8.89 11.66 -15.75
CA SER A 161 -9.50 11.85 -17.06
C SER A 161 -9.60 10.55 -17.87
N VAL A 162 -8.64 9.65 -17.69
CA VAL A 162 -8.60 8.34 -18.37
C VAL A 162 -9.70 7.42 -17.83
N ASP A 163 -9.86 7.35 -16.50
CA ASP A 163 -10.97 6.65 -15.86
C ASP A 163 -11.72 7.60 -14.91
N PRO A 164 -12.76 8.29 -15.42
CA PRO A 164 -13.58 9.20 -14.62
C PRO A 164 -14.41 8.52 -13.52
N THR A 165 -14.45 7.19 -13.50
CA THR A 165 -15.23 6.43 -12.52
C THR A 165 -14.40 6.04 -11.30
N ASN A 166 -13.08 6.09 -11.41
CA ASN A 166 -12.16 5.85 -10.31
C ASN A 166 -11.94 7.15 -9.52
N GLY A 167 -12.34 7.15 -8.24
CA GLY A 167 -12.18 8.32 -7.38
C GLY A 167 -10.79 8.46 -6.74
N LEU A 168 -9.92 7.44 -6.77
CA LEU A 168 -8.60 7.49 -6.14
C LEU A 168 -7.69 8.61 -6.68
N PRO A 169 -7.56 8.81 -8.01
CA PRO A 169 -6.73 9.90 -8.53
C PRO A 169 -7.12 11.28 -8.00
N LEU A 170 -8.42 11.53 -7.80
CA LEU A 170 -8.91 12.80 -7.24
C LEU A 170 -8.56 12.95 -5.76
N VAL A 171 -8.72 11.87 -4.99
CA VAL A 171 -8.34 11.82 -3.58
C VAL A 171 -6.85 12.11 -3.40
N ASP A 172 -6.02 11.41 -4.16
CA ASP A 172 -4.56 11.52 -4.03
C ASP A 172 -4.02 12.83 -4.61
N GLN A 173 -4.66 13.37 -5.67
CA GLN A 173 -4.37 14.72 -6.14
C GLN A 173 -4.71 15.77 -5.07
N GLY A 174 -5.83 15.60 -4.36
CA GLY A 174 -6.24 16.49 -3.27
C GLY A 174 -5.23 16.43 -2.11
N ALA A 175 -4.79 15.24 -1.72
CA ALA A 175 -3.72 15.06 -0.74
C ALA A 175 -2.43 15.78 -1.18
N LEU A 176 -1.96 15.52 -2.39
CA LEU A 176 -0.77 16.17 -2.96
C LEU A 176 -0.90 17.69 -2.95
N LEU A 177 -2.04 18.23 -3.38
CA LEU A 177 -2.27 19.66 -3.45
C LEU A 177 -2.23 20.33 -2.08
N PHE A 178 -2.81 19.68 -1.06
CA PHE A 178 -2.73 20.13 0.34
C PHE A 178 -1.28 20.11 0.87
N HIS A 179 -0.49 19.09 0.51
CA HIS A 179 0.91 19.00 0.90
C HIS A 179 1.82 20.01 0.18
N MET A 180 1.49 20.39 -1.06
CA MET A 180 2.25 21.38 -1.82
C MET A 180 2.07 22.79 -1.25
N ASP A 181 0.83 23.17 -0.94
CA ASP A 181 0.52 24.48 -0.35
C ASP A 181 -0.81 24.43 0.41
N LYS A 182 -0.76 24.74 1.71
CA LYS A 182 -1.93 24.79 2.59
C LYS A 182 -2.95 25.85 2.13
N ALA A 183 -2.56 26.86 1.37
CA ALA A 183 -3.49 27.83 0.79
C ALA A 183 -4.48 27.17 -0.20
N ASN A 184 -4.13 26.01 -0.78
CA ASN A 184 -5.00 25.25 -1.67
C ASN A 184 -6.00 24.33 -0.94
N MET A 185 -6.13 24.45 0.39
CA MET A 185 -6.98 23.59 1.21
C MET A 185 -8.41 23.43 0.65
N GLN A 186 -9.05 24.53 0.26
CA GLN A 186 -10.42 24.47 -0.26
C GLN A 186 -10.52 23.66 -1.56
N GLN A 187 -9.52 23.80 -2.44
CA GLN A 187 -9.45 23.04 -3.68
C GLN A 187 -9.13 21.56 -3.42
N ALA A 188 -8.25 21.27 -2.46
CA ALA A 188 -7.92 19.92 -2.04
C ALA A 188 -9.15 19.19 -1.47
N LYS A 189 -9.93 19.82 -0.60
CA LYS A 189 -11.20 19.27 -0.09
C LYS A 189 -12.19 18.99 -1.21
N GLY A 190 -12.31 19.91 -2.18
CA GLY A 190 -13.17 19.73 -3.34
C GLY A 190 -12.83 18.47 -4.14
N LEU A 191 -11.54 18.25 -4.41
CA LEU A 191 -11.06 17.05 -5.12
C LEU A 191 -11.33 15.77 -4.31
N VAL A 192 -11.02 15.77 -3.02
CA VAL A 192 -11.25 14.59 -2.14
C VAL A 192 -12.73 14.27 -2.01
N ALA A 193 -13.61 15.28 -1.88
CA ALA A 193 -15.05 15.07 -1.81
C ALA A 193 -15.60 14.45 -3.10
N GLN A 194 -15.13 14.90 -4.27
CA GLN A 194 -15.48 14.30 -5.57
C GLN A 194 -15.00 12.85 -5.65
N GLY A 195 -13.77 12.58 -5.22
CA GLY A 195 -13.23 11.22 -5.19
C GLY A 195 -14.01 10.28 -4.26
N ILE A 196 -14.38 10.73 -3.06
CA ILE A 196 -15.23 9.98 -2.12
C ILE A 196 -16.59 9.66 -2.75
N TYR A 197 -17.20 10.62 -3.44
CA TYR A 197 -18.48 10.40 -4.12
C TYR A 197 -18.37 9.26 -5.14
N LEU A 198 -17.33 9.25 -5.98
CA LEU A 198 -17.11 8.18 -6.96
C LEU A 198 -16.84 6.83 -6.27
N ILE A 199 -15.97 6.80 -5.26
CA ILE A 199 -15.61 5.58 -4.52
C ILE A 199 -16.83 4.97 -3.83
N ARG A 200 -17.75 5.77 -3.28
CA ARG A 200 -19.00 5.25 -2.66
C ARG A 200 -19.89 4.50 -3.65
N THR A 201 -19.85 4.86 -4.93
CA THR A 201 -20.73 4.27 -5.94
C THR A 201 -20.11 3.05 -6.62
N ARG A 202 -18.78 2.99 -6.73
CA ARG A 202 -18.08 2.02 -7.58
C ARG A 202 -16.75 1.50 -7.04
N GLY A 203 -16.29 2.02 -5.91
CA GLY A 203 -15.00 1.67 -5.29
C GLY A 203 -15.10 0.59 -4.22
N THR A 204 -13.95 0.25 -3.64
CA THR A 204 -13.88 -0.73 -2.55
C THR A 204 -13.95 -0.05 -1.17
N PRO A 205 -14.31 -0.79 -0.11
CA PRO A 205 -14.26 -0.26 1.26
C PRO A 205 -12.88 0.31 1.65
N ASP A 206 -11.78 -0.32 1.21
CA ASP A 206 -10.42 0.15 1.50
C ASP A 206 -10.12 1.52 0.86
N GLN A 207 -10.58 1.71 -0.38
CA GLN A 207 -10.45 3.00 -1.08
C GLN A 207 -11.24 4.10 -0.36
N LEU A 208 -12.41 3.74 0.19
CA LEU A 208 -13.25 4.68 0.92
C LEU A 208 -12.61 5.06 2.27
N LEU A 209 -12.00 4.08 2.95
CA LEU A 209 -11.25 4.31 4.19
C LEU A 209 -10.07 5.27 3.95
N HIS A 210 -9.26 5.00 2.92
CA HIS A 210 -8.15 5.86 2.50
C HIS A 210 -8.62 7.30 2.22
N ALA A 211 -9.69 7.45 1.44
CA ALA A 211 -10.24 8.76 1.09
C ALA A 211 -10.76 9.57 2.29
N ASN A 212 -11.42 8.90 3.23
CA ASN A 212 -11.90 9.53 4.46
C ASN A 212 -10.74 9.95 5.38
N HIS A 213 -9.64 9.20 5.39
CA HIS A 213 -8.44 9.56 6.13
C HIS A 213 -7.81 10.85 5.59
N ILE A 214 -7.66 10.95 4.26
CA ILE A 214 -7.15 12.15 3.61
C ILE A 214 -8.06 13.36 3.85
N LEU A 215 -9.39 13.19 3.78
CA LEU A 215 -10.31 14.29 4.05
C LEU A 215 -10.16 14.84 5.46
N ALA A 216 -10.01 13.95 6.46
CA ALA A 216 -9.76 14.35 7.83
C ALA A 216 -8.46 15.16 7.96
N GLN A 217 -7.43 14.84 7.17
CA GLN A 217 -6.12 15.52 7.25
C GLN A 217 -6.23 16.96 6.76
N ILE A 218 -7.05 17.18 5.73
CA ILE A 218 -7.25 18.50 5.13
C ILE A 218 -8.19 19.37 5.98
N ASP A 219 -9.13 18.79 6.73
CA ASP A 219 -10.13 19.54 7.50
C ASP A 219 -9.61 20.24 8.76
N GLY A 220 -8.37 19.97 9.19
CA GLY A 220 -7.78 20.65 10.34
C GLY A 220 -8.43 20.32 11.70
N GLY A 221 -9.45 19.47 11.76
CA GLY A 221 -9.77 18.70 12.96
C GLY A 221 -8.87 17.48 12.97
N GLU A 222 -7.98 17.35 13.96
CA GLU A 222 -6.89 16.37 14.02
C GLU A 222 -7.07 15.13 13.11
N THR A 223 -6.49 15.23 11.92
CA THR A 223 -5.36 14.37 11.56
C THR A 223 -4.23 15.33 11.18
N TYR A 224 -3.12 15.25 11.92
CA TYR A 224 -2.10 16.30 12.05
C TYR A 224 -1.00 16.23 10.96
N SER A 225 -0.32 17.34 10.68
CA SER A 225 0.76 17.51 9.66
C SER A 225 1.60 18.79 10.00
N PRO A 226 2.83 19.08 9.50
CA PRO A 226 4.10 18.37 9.15
C PRO A 226 5.42 19.13 9.59
N GLY A 227 6.65 18.64 9.28
CA GLY A 227 7.92 19.46 9.20
C GLY A 227 9.26 18.78 9.63
N TRP A 228 10.50 19.18 9.27
CA TRP A 228 11.24 19.49 8.02
C TRP A 228 12.78 19.45 8.35
N SER A 229 13.65 19.24 7.34
CA SER A 229 15.10 19.59 7.23
C SER A 229 16.27 18.74 7.83
N ALA A 230 17.04 18.16 6.88
CA ALA A 230 18.50 17.99 6.66
C ALA A 230 19.63 18.12 7.74
N ASN A 231 20.65 17.27 7.50
CA ASN A 231 22.12 17.36 7.73
C ASN A 231 22.80 16.60 8.89
N VAL A 232 23.47 15.51 8.48
CA VAL A 232 24.85 15.01 8.72
C VAL A 232 25.53 15.16 10.10
N SER A 233 26.05 14.00 10.53
CA SER A 233 27.34 13.74 11.21
C SER A 233 27.29 13.42 12.71
N TRP A 234 27.74 12.19 12.98
CA TRP A 234 27.75 11.40 14.21
C TRP A 234 29.05 11.53 15.02
N GLN A 235 29.01 11.12 16.31
CA GLN A 235 29.93 10.15 16.96
C GLN A 235 29.51 9.88 18.44
N PRO A 236 29.76 8.70 19.06
CA PRO A 236 28.96 7.48 18.89
C PRO A 236 28.53 6.80 20.22
N LEU A 237 27.66 5.78 20.13
CA LEU A 237 27.34 4.80 21.18
C LEU A 237 27.75 3.37 20.74
N PRO A 238 27.88 2.39 21.67
CA PRO A 238 28.83 1.26 21.64
C PRO A 238 28.65 0.21 20.52
N ALA A 239 29.76 -0.48 20.21
CA ALA A 239 29.95 -1.28 19.01
C ALA A 239 29.13 -2.58 18.88
N GLU A 240 28.49 -3.09 19.94
CA GLU A 240 27.80 -4.39 19.89
C GLU A 240 26.31 -4.34 19.48
N LEU A 241 25.72 -3.15 19.28
CA LEU A 241 24.28 -2.96 18.99
C LEU A 241 23.95 -2.62 17.52
N LEU A 242 24.94 -2.67 16.61
CA LEU A 242 24.80 -2.21 15.23
C LEU A 242 24.44 -3.32 14.22
N ALA A 243 23.22 -3.83 14.32
CA ALA A 243 22.49 -4.41 13.19
C ALA A 243 21.05 -3.87 13.18
N MET A 244 20.91 -2.54 13.18
CA MET A 244 19.61 -1.86 13.04
C MET A 244 19.09 -2.01 11.60
N PRO A 245 17.79 -2.32 11.40
CA PRO A 245 17.12 -1.98 10.15
C PRO A 245 17.11 -0.45 9.97
N LYS A 246 16.98 0.02 8.73
CA LYS A 246 17.05 1.45 8.36
C LYS A 246 16.16 2.31 9.26
N GLU A 247 16.67 3.46 9.70
CA GLU A 247 15.87 4.51 10.35
C GLU A 247 14.58 4.77 9.55
N GLY A 248 13.44 4.83 10.26
CA GLY A 248 12.14 5.14 9.68
C GLY A 248 11.21 3.96 9.40
N ALA A 249 11.61 2.71 9.69
CA ALA A 249 10.80 1.52 9.45
C ALA A 249 10.25 0.86 10.73
N LEU A 250 8.99 0.45 10.72
CA LEU A 250 8.37 -0.38 11.74
C LEU A 250 9.05 -1.77 11.75
N ALA A 251 9.59 -2.17 12.90
CA ALA A 251 10.29 -3.45 13.00
C ALA A 251 9.99 -4.18 14.32
N ARG A 252 9.88 -5.52 14.25
CA ARG A 252 9.83 -6.36 15.44
C ARG A 252 11.24 -6.46 16.04
N LEU A 253 11.37 -6.15 17.32
CA LEU A 253 12.58 -6.36 18.11
C LEU A 253 12.48 -7.74 18.78
N SER A 254 13.26 -8.72 18.30
CA SER A 254 13.20 -10.10 18.80
C SER A 254 13.89 -10.24 20.15
N VAL A 255 13.13 -10.64 21.19
CA VAL A 255 13.66 -11.14 22.47
C VAL A 255 13.38 -12.64 22.54
N PRO A 256 14.38 -13.52 22.50
CA PRO A 256 14.17 -14.97 22.55
C PRO A 256 13.50 -15.40 23.87
N GLY A 257 12.43 -16.20 23.79
CA GLY A 257 11.79 -16.83 24.96
C GLY A 257 10.82 -15.95 25.76
N SER A 258 10.36 -14.83 25.20
CA SER A 258 9.35 -13.97 25.83
C SER A 258 8.04 -13.95 25.03
N ALA A 259 6.90 -14.08 25.73
CA ALA A 259 5.58 -13.82 25.17
C ALA A 259 5.34 -12.31 24.91
N GLU A 260 6.25 -11.45 25.37
CA GLU A 260 6.23 -10.01 25.10
C GLU A 260 6.82 -9.71 23.72
N ARG A 261 6.05 -9.00 22.90
CA ARG A 261 6.49 -8.52 21.59
C ARG A 261 6.83 -7.05 21.70
N HIS A 262 8.04 -6.72 21.26
CA HIS A 262 8.53 -5.34 21.22
C HIS A 262 8.57 -4.88 19.77
N TYR A 263 8.05 -3.69 19.51
CA TYR A 263 8.05 -3.08 18.19
C TYR A 263 8.78 -1.75 18.25
N LEU A 264 9.75 -1.58 17.36
CA LEU A 264 10.39 -0.31 17.07
C LEU A 264 9.48 0.47 16.13
N LEU A 265 9.07 1.66 16.55
CA LEU A 265 8.22 2.54 15.78
C LEU A 265 9.05 3.44 14.85
N PRO A 266 8.43 4.04 13.82
CA PRO A 266 9.16 4.85 12.85
C PRO A 266 9.94 6.04 13.43
N LYS A 267 9.54 6.61 14.58
CA LYS A 267 10.31 7.68 15.26
C LYS A 267 11.38 7.16 16.24
N GLY A 268 11.53 5.84 16.38
CA GLY A 268 12.49 5.21 17.27
C GLY A 268 11.96 4.94 18.68
N ASP A 269 10.69 5.27 18.96
CA ASP A 269 10.01 4.86 20.18
C ASP A 269 9.72 3.37 20.16
N THR A 270 9.40 2.80 21.31
CA THR A 270 9.09 1.38 21.42
C THR A 270 7.73 1.17 22.04
N VAL A 271 6.98 0.24 21.47
CA VAL A 271 5.76 -0.30 22.08
C VAL A 271 5.96 -1.77 22.41
N CYS A 272 5.40 -2.17 23.54
CA CYS A 272 5.45 -3.53 24.04
C CYS A 272 4.03 -4.03 24.24
N LEU A 273 3.74 -5.22 23.72
CA LEU A 273 2.45 -5.88 23.85
C LEU A 273 2.68 -7.37 24.13
N THR A 274 2.03 -7.88 25.18
CA THR A 274 2.03 -9.32 25.47
C THR A 274 0.92 -9.98 24.68
N THR A 275 1.31 -10.85 23.75
CA THR A 275 0.36 -11.60 22.91
C THR A 275 0.66 -13.09 23.00
N PRO A 276 -0.31 -13.99 22.82
CA PRO A 276 -0.04 -15.41 22.73
C PRO A 276 1.04 -15.71 21.67
N GLU A 277 1.94 -16.66 21.97
CA GLU A 277 3.00 -17.06 21.03
C GLU A 277 2.43 -17.62 19.73
N ALA A 278 1.28 -18.29 19.81
CA ALA A 278 0.57 -18.92 18.69
C ALA A 278 -0.24 -17.92 17.82
N TRP A 279 0.07 -16.62 17.84
CA TRP A 279 -0.55 -15.64 16.93
C TRP A 279 0.42 -15.27 15.81
N TRP A 280 -0.05 -15.30 14.56
CA TRP A 280 0.70 -14.69 13.47
C TRP A 280 0.65 -13.16 13.59
N GLU A 281 1.62 -12.50 12.97
CA GLU A 281 1.63 -11.05 12.84
C GLU A 281 2.03 -10.64 11.43
N ARG A 282 1.49 -9.52 10.99
CA ARG A 282 1.90 -8.85 9.76
C ARG A 282 2.02 -7.36 10.03
N LEU A 283 3.23 -6.85 9.88
CA LEU A 283 3.48 -5.41 9.88
C LEU A 283 2.97 -4.85 8.55
N GLY A 284 2.17 -3.80 8.61
CA GLY A 284 1.73 -3.08 7.41
C GLY A 284 2.85 -2.20 6.87
N ASP A 285 2.69 -1.75 5.63
CA ASP A 285 3.67 -0.87 5.01
C ASP A 285 3.77 0.46 5.79
N ASP A 286 5.00 0.90 6.04
CA ASP A 286 5.25 2.13 6.76
C ASP A 286 4.58 3.32 6.07
N SER A 287 3.92 4.17 6.86
CA SER A 287 3.58 5.50 6.36
C SER A 287 4.90 6.19 5.98
N PRO A 288 5.05 6.74 4.76
CA PRO A 288 6.26 7.44 4.35
C PRO A 288 6.56 8.70 5.20
N TRP A 289 5.65 9.07 6.11
CA TRP A 289 5.77 10.18 7.05
C TRP A 289 6.12 9.73 8.48
N GLY A 290 6.19 8.43 8.78
CA GLY A 290 6.57 7.91 10.10
C GLY A 290 5.63 8.30 11.26
N HIS A 291 4.44 8.83 10.95
CA HIS A 291 3.46 9.29 11.94
C HIS A 291 2.35 8.27 12.23
N PHE A 292 2.21 7.27 11.37
CA PHE A 292 1.15 6.27 11.41
C PHE A 292 1.70 4.90 11.03
N PHE A 293 1.18 3.86 11.67
CA PHE A 293 1.51 2.48 11.37
C PHE A 293 0.28 1.58 11.51
N THR A 294 0.32 0.43 10.84
CA THR A 294 -0.68 -0.62 10.98
C THR A 294 -0.02 -1.96 11.25
N MET A 295 -0.65 -2.77 12.10
CA MET A 295 -0.28 -4.15 12.37
C MET A 295 -1.52 -5.03 12.32
N GLN A 296 -1.35 -6.25 11.82
CA GLN A 296 -2.39 -7.26 11.81
C GLN A 296 -1.97 -8.45 12.65
N PHE A 297 -2.94 -9.03 13.36
CA PHE A 297 -2.77 -10.23 14.16
C PHE A 297 -3.91 -11.21 13.93
N GLY A 298 -3.64 -12.49 14.17
CA GLY A 298 -4.67 -13.53 14.22
C GLY A 298 -4.13 -14.85 14.74
N PRO A 299 -5.01 -15.83 14.99
CA PRO A 299 -4.61 -17.16 15.44
C PRO A 299 -3.84 -17.90 14.34
N VAL A 300 -2.83 -18.71 14.71
CA VAL A 300 -2.04 -19.52 13.76
C VAL A 300 -2.89 -20.57 13.03
N GLU A 301 -3.91 -21.12 13.69
CA GLU A 301 -4.89 -22.03 13.09
C GLU A 301 -6.32 -21.49 13.29
N GLY A 302 -7.16 -21.63 12.26
CA GLY A 302 -8.54 -21.15 12.25
C GLY A 302 -8.71 -19.71 11.75
N SER A 303 -9.96 -19.25 11.73
CA SER A 303 -10.35 -17.90 11.29
C SER A 303 -11.28 -17.22 12.29
N ASP A 304 -11.13 -17.56 13.58
CA ASP A 304 -12.06 -17.18 14.65
C ASP A 304 -12.12 -15.66 14.86
N PHE A 305 -11.00 -14.97 14.65
CA PHE A 305 -10.92 -13.52 14.68
C PHE A 305 -9.72 -13.00 13.89
N GLN A 306 -9.79 -11.73 13.52
CA GLN A 306 -8.67 -10.94 13.01
C GLN A 306 -8.59 -9.62 13.76
N VAL A 307 -7.38 -9.17 14.02
CA VAL A 307 -7.14 -7.88 14.68
C VAL A 307 -6.37 -6.98 13.73
N LEU A 308 -6.92 -5.79 13.48
CA LEU A 308 -6.22 -4.70 12.83
C LEU A 308 -5.94 -3.62 13.88
N TRP A 309 -4.67 -3.37 14.15
CA TRP A 309 -4.21 -2.29 15.00
C TRP A 309 -3.63 -1.18 14.14
N SER A 310 -4.27 -0.02 14.16
CA SER A 310 -3.79 1.19 13.52
C SER A 310 -3.44 2.22 14.58
N ALA A 311 -2.30 2.88 14.49
CA ALA A 311 -1.91 3.86 15.49
C ALA A 311 -1.12 5.01 14.91
N HIS A 312 -1.22 6.16 15.56
CA HIS A 312 -0.49 7.37 15.20
C HIS A 312 0.00 8.10 16.44
N TYR A 313 1.00 8.95 16.24
CA TYR A 313 1.45 9.86 17.27
C TYR A 313 0.41 10.96 17.51
N ALA A 314 0.00 11.12 18.77
CA ALA A 314 -0.93 12.17 19.16
C ALA A 314 -0.72 12.58 20.62
N GLU A 315 -0.98 13.86 20.91
CA GLU A 315 -0.95 14.38 22.28
C GLU A 315 -1.96 13.66 23.16
N ASN A 316 -1.59 13.51 24.44
CA ASN A 316 -2.43 12.83 25.42
C ASN A 316 -3.64 13.71 25.78
N SER A 317 -4.84 13.29 25.36
CA SER A 317 -6.09 14.04 25.58
C SER A 317 -7.29 13.10 25.73
N ASP A 318 -7.79 12.94 26.96
CA ASP A 318 -8.95 12.10 27.26
C ASP A 318 -10.21 12.52 26.47
N ALA A 319 -10.38 13.83 26.25
CA ALA A 319 -11.51 14.38 25.50
C ALA A 319 -11.45 13.99 24.01
N GLU A 320 -10.25 14.03 23.42
CA GLU A 320 -10.07 13.70 22.00
C GLU A 320 -10.17 12.19 21.75
N VAL A 321 -9.73 11.36 22.70
CA VAL A 321 -9.91 9.90 22.67
C VAL A 321 -11.38 9.53 22.68
N ARG A 322 -12.19 10.15 23.54
CA ARG A 322 -13.63 9.92 23.58
C ARG A 322 -14.31 10.36 22.29
N LYS A 323 -13.95 11.52 21.77
CA LYS A 323 -14.48 12.07 20.52
C LYS A 323 -14.14 11.18 19.32
N GLN A 324 -12.91 10.64 19.27
CA GLN A 324 -12.52 9.68 18.25
C GLN A 324 -13.33 8.39 18.36
N ALA A 325 -13.45 7.79 19.55
CA ALA A 325 -14.24 6.57 19.77
C ALA A 325 -15.70 6.77 19.34
N GLN A 326 -16.29 7.92 19.68
CA GLN A 326 -17.65 8.26 19.26
C GLN A 326 -17.78 8.44 17.74
N ARG A 327 -16.79 9.03 17.08
CA ARG A 327 -16.77 9.19 15.62
C ARG A 327 -16.71 7.82 14.92
N VAL A 328 -15.87 6.91 15.42
CA VAL A 328 -15.77 5.54 14.89
C VAL A 328 -17.10 4.82 15.07
N LEU A 329 -17.72 4.92 16.25
CA LEU A 329 -19.05 4.35 16.51
C LEU A 329 -20.11 4.91 15.56
N ASN A 330 -20.22 6.24 15.43
CA ASN A 330 -21.20 6.88 14.54
C ASN A 330 -21.04 6.47 13.08
N THR A 331 -19.82 6.14 12.66
CA THR A 331 -19.52 5.67 11.30
C THR A 331 -19.95 4.21 11.11
N ALA A 332 -19.86 3.39 12.16
CA ALA A 332 -20.17 1.97 12.11
C ALA A 332 -21.66 1.66 12.39
N LEU A 333 -22.38 2.52 13.12
CA LEU A 333 -23.81 2.34 13.45
C LEU A 333 -24.74 2.12 12.24
N PRO A 334 -24.58 2.78 11.07
CA PRO A 334 -25.44 2.53 9.92
C PRO A 334 -25.40 1.09 9.40
N THR A 335 -24.35 0.33 9.69
CA THR A 335 -24.19 -1.08 9.33
C THR A 335 -24.41 -2.04 10.50
N ALA A 336 -24.73 -1.53 11.69
CA ALA A 336 -24.97 -2.32 12.88
C ALA A 336 -26.43 -2.77 13.02
N VAL A 337 -26.65 -3.88 13.74
CA VAL A 337 -27.98 -4.29 14.25
C VAL A 337 -28.40 -3.38 15.40
N GLU A 338 -27.46 -2.99 16.25
CA GLU A 338 -27.68 -2.15 17.42
C GLU A 338 -27.95 -0.70 17.03
N THR A 339 -28.98 -0.10 17.61
CA THR A 339 -29.34 1.32 17.37
C THR A 339 -28.79 2.26 18.44
N ASN A 340 -28.43 1.71 19.61
CA ASN A 340 -27.83 2.45 20.71
C ASN A 340 -26.74 1.61 21.37
N VAL A 341 -25.49 1.99 21.20
CA VAL A 341 -24.32 1.24 21.67
C VAL A 341 -23.54 2.12 22.64
N PRO A 342 -23.37 1.71 23.91
CA PRO A 342 -22.61 2.49 24.86
C PRO A 342 -21.11 2.37 24.59
N LEU A 343 -20.39 3.48 24.78
CA LEU A 343 -18.93 3.45 24.88
C LEU A 343 -18.55 2.94 26.27
N VAL A 344 -17.91 1.78 26.33
CA VAL A 344 -17.39 1.18 27.56
C VAL A 344 -16.01 1.76 27.85
N PRO A 345 -15.76 2.37 29.02
CA PRO A 345 -14.45 2.89 29.37
C PRO A 345 -13.44 1.74 29.52
N VAL A 346 -12.22 1.96 29.03
CA VAL A 346 -11.08 1.06 29.15
C VAL A 346 -9.98 1.81 29.87
N GLU A 347 -9.73 1.46 31.12
CA GLU A 347 -8.69 2.06 31.95
C GLU A 347 -7.63 1.01 32.32
N ALA A 348 -6.37 1.40 32.17
CA ALA A 348 -5.20 0.65 32.55
C ALA A 348 -4.14 1.59 33.13
N GLU A 349 -3.06 1.01 33.67
CA GLU A 349 -1.96 1.77 34.29
C GLU A 349 -1.33 2.79 33.34
N HIS A 350 -1.22 2.47 32.06
CA HIS A 350 -0.55 3.31 31.04
C HIS A 350 -1.44 3.68 29.85
N SER A 351 -2.70 3.22 29.85
CA SER A 351 -3.61 3.37 28.72
C SER A 351 -5.00 3.77 29.16
N LYS A 352 -5.62 4.71 28.45
CA LYS A 352 -7.03 5.10 28.68
C LYS A 352 -7.77 5.22 27.37
N GLY A 353 -9.05 4.87 27.38
CA GLY A 353 -9.93 5.12 26.25
C GLY A 353 -11.26 4.41 26.33
N PHE A 354 -11.79 4.02 25.18
CA PHE A 354 -13.15 3.51 25.06
C PHE A 354 -13.24 2.38 24.06
N ALA A 355 -14.12 1.43 24.34
CA ALA A 355 -14.45 0.33 23.45
C ALA A 355 -15.95 0.24 23.20
N PHE A 356 -16.32 -0.32 22.07
CA PHE A 356 -17.68 -0.72 21.77
C PHE A 356 -17.68 -1.99 20.92
N CYS A 357 -18.81 -2.69 20.90
CA CYS A 357 -19.03 -3.87 20.08
C CYS A 357 -20.34 -3.70 19.31
N ILE A 358 -20.33 -4.08 18.03
CA ILE A 358 -21.51 -4.09 17.16
C ILE A 358 -21.62 -5.39 16.38
N THR A 359 -22.83 -5.72 15.97
CA THR A 359 -23.15 -6.86 15.10
C THR A 359 -23.45 -6.35 13.69
N ASP A 360 -22.82 -6.91 12.65
CA ASP A 360 -23.12 -6.54 11.26
C ASP A 360 -24.55 -6.97 10.89
N LYS A 361 -25.35 -6.01 10.45
CA LYS A 361 -26.74 -6.25 10.02
C LYS A 361 -26.85 -7.05 8.73
N ASN A 362 -25.76 -7.15 7.95
CA ASN A 362 -25.72 -7.85 6.67
C ASN A 362 -25.12 -9.27 6.78
N HIS A 363 -24.85 -9.76 8.00
CA HIS A 363 -24.26 -11.08 8.19
C HIS A 363 -25.12 -12.20 7.60
N ARG A 364 -24.48 -13.12 6.87
CA ARG A 364 -25.14 -14.18 6.09
C ARG A 364 -25.49 -15.44 6.88
N GLY A 365 -25.26 -15.47 8.19
CA GLY A 365 -25.57 -16.60 9.05
C GLY A 365 -24.61 -17.79 8.85
N ALA A 366 -25.09 -19.01 9.09
CA ALA A 366 -24.27 -20.23 9.04
C ALA A 366 -23.68 -20.55 7.65
N ASP A 367 -24.20 -19.94 6.58
CA ASP A 367 -23.74 -20.10 5.19
C ASP A 367 -22.70 -19.05 4.77
N ALA A 368 -22.18 -18.29 5.74
CA ALA A 368 -21.17 -17.26 5.51
C ALA A 368 -19.83 -17.87 5.05
N PRO A 369 -19.17 -17.29 4.02
CA PRO A 369 -17.88 -17.80 3.56
C PRO A 369 -16.80 -17.66 4.66
N PRO A 370 -15.77 -18.52 4.67
CA PRO A 370 -14.67 -18.42 5.63
C PRO A 370 -14.07 -17.01 5.68
N GLY A 371 -14.04 -16.38 6.86
CA GLY A 371 -13.58 -15.00 7.05
C GLY A 371 -14.67 -13.92 7.05
N ASP A 372 -15.96 -14.27 6.93
CA ASP A 372 -17.07 -13.33 7.17
C ASP A 372 -17.28 -13.14 8.68
N TYR A 373 -17.02 -11.94 9.20
CA TYR A 373 -16.99 -11.65 10.63
C TYR A 373 -18.25 -10.91 11.10
N PRO A 374 -19.20 -11.59 11.78
CA PRO A 374 -20.46 -10.98 12.22
C PRO A 374 -20.30 -9.89 13.28
N PHE A 375 -19.17 -9.86 14.00
CA PHE A 375 -18.98 -8.95 15.12
C PHE A 375 -17.74 -8.08 14.93
N LEU A 376 -17.89 -6.80 15.24
CA LEU A 376 -16.81 -5.83 15.26
C LEU A 376 -16.68 -5.26 16.66
N ILE A 377 -15.51 -5.46 17.28
CA ILE A 377 -15.12 -4.81 18.52
C ILE A 377 -14.11 -3.72 18.17
N SER A 378 -14.44 -2.48 18.48
CA SER A 378 -13.55 -1.34 18.27
C SER A 378 -13.04 -0.85 19.61
N ILE A 379 -11.73 -0.67 19.74
CA ILE A 379 -11.06 -0.18 20.94
C ILE A 379 -10.22 1.03 20.53
N THR A 380 -10.51 2.20 21.10
CA THR A 380 -9.71 3.41 20.93
C THR A 380 -8.97 3.68 22.23
N LEU A 381 -7.63 3.74 22.19
CA LEU A 381 -6.78 3.92 23.37
C LEU A 381 -5.74 5.00 23.14
N GLN A 382 -5.44 5.75 24.19
CA GLN A 382 -4.25 6.58 24.29
C GLN A 382 -3.26 5.90 25.23
N THR A 383 -2.05 5.67 24.75
CA THR A 383 -0.93 5.08 25.50
C THR A 383 0.30 5.94 25.29
N GLY A 384 0.66 6.76 26.30
CA GLY A 384 1.70 7.77 26.14
C GLY A 384 1.40 8.73 24.99
N ASN A 385 2.33 8.84 24.03
CA ASN A 385 2.21 9.71 22.86
C ASN A 385 1.58 9.02 21.64
N ILE A 386 0.96 7.86 21.83
CA ILE A 386 0.35 7.09 20.74
C ILE A 386 -1.14 6.92 20.98
N ARG A 387 -1.91 7.21 19.93
CA ARG A 387 -3.33 6.95 19.86
C ARG A 387 -3.60 5.77 18.95
N SER A 388 -4.11 4.71 19.54
CA SER A 388 -4.39 3.43 18.91
C SER A 388 -5.87 3.28 18.62
N LEU A 389 -6.18 2.85 17.40
CA LEU A 389 -7.46 2.32 16.98
C LEU A 389 -7.28 0.84 16.67
N ILE A 390 -7.90 -0.01 17.46
CA ILE A 390 -7.88 -1.45 17.29
C ILE A 390 -9.26 -1.90 16.84
N THR A 391 -9.30 -2.64 15.75
CA THR A 391 -10.50 -3.28 15.23
C THR A 391 -10.32 -4.79 15.32
N VAL A 392 -11.18 -5.44 16.10
CA VAL A 392 -11.26 -6.91 16.17
C VAL A 392 -12.49 -7.34 15.39
N LEU A 393 -12.26 -8.05 14.30
CA LEU A 393 -13.29 -8.76 13.55
C LEU A 393 -13.39 -10.17 14.15
N SER A 394 -14.58 -10.59 14.57
CA SER A 394 -14.75 -11.82 15.36
C SER A 394 -15.95 -12.65 14.91
N GLN A 395 -15.81 -13.97 14.99
CA GLN A 395 -16.89 -14.96 14.87
C GLN A 395 -17.75 -15.08 16.14
N THR A 396 -17.31 -14.48 17.25
CA THR A 396 -18.01 -14.49 18.54
C THR A 396 -18.09 -13.10 19.19
N LYS A 397 -19.19 -12.84 19.89
CA LYS A 397 -19.36 -11.69 20.81
C LYS A 397 -19.49 -12.12 22.27
N ASP A 398 -18.98 -13.30 22.60
CA ASP A 398 -18.92 -13.80 23.98
C ASP A 398 -18.26 -12.75 24.90
N PRO A 399 -18.92 -12.33 26.00
CA PRO A 399 -18.34 -11.37 26.94
C PRO A 399 -16.94 -11.77 27.44
N ALA A 400 -16.68 -13.07 27.63
CA ALA A 400 -15.34 -13.51 28.06
C ALA A 400 -14.29 -13.31 26.96
N PHE A 401 -14.64 -13.48 25.68
CA PHE A 401 -13.77 -13.16 24.55
C PHE A 401 -13.50 -11.65 24.44
N ILE A 402 -14.54 -10.83 24.54
CA ILE A 402 -14.41 -9.37 24.51
C ILE A 402 -13.49 -8.92 25.65
N GLN A 403 -13.69 -9.45 26.86
CA GLN A 403 -12.86 -9.11 28.01
C GLN A 403 -11.39 -9.49 27.80
N ARG A 404 -11.10 -10.67 27.24
CA ARG A 404 -9.73 -11.07 26.88
C ARG A 404 -9.08 -10.09 25.90
N MET A 405 -9.81 -9.63 24.89
CA MET A 405 -9.32 -8.63 23.95
C MET A 405 -9.04 -7.29 24.64
N LEU A 406 -9.93 -6.84 25.52
CA LEU A 406 -9.70 -5.61 26.29
C LEU A 406 -8.46 -5.72 27.18
N ASP A 407 -8.31 -6.83 27.89
CA ASP A 407 -7.18 -7.03 28.81
C ASP A 407 -5.83 -7.12 28.08
N LEU A 408 -5.81 -7.70 26.88
CA LEU A 408 -4.63 -7.67 25.99
C LEU A 408 -4.19 -6.22 25.73
N TRP A 409 -5.12 -5.37 25.28
CA TRP A 409 -4.81 -3.99 24.91
C TRP A 409 -4.60 -3.05 26.10
N LYS A 410 -5.15 -3.37 27.28
CA LYS A 410 -4.77 -2.71 28.53
C LYS A 410 -3.29 -2.91 28.87
N GLY A 411 -2.71 -4.05 28.45
CA GLY A 411 -1.30 -4.37 28.61
C GLY A 411 -0.36 -3.64 27.63
N LEU A 412 -0.89 -2.81 26.71
CA LEU A 412 -0.05 -2.02 25.79
C LEU A 412 0.78 -1.01 26.58
N ARG A 413 2.10 -1.09 26.40
CA ARG A 413 3.07 -0.20 27.03
C ARG A 413 3.82 0.59 25.97
N TYR A 414 4.05 1.86 26.26
CA TYR A 414 4.79 2.79 25.41
C TYR A 414 6.02 3.29 26.15
N ARG A 415 7.13 3.41 25.43
CA ARG A 415 8.37 4.00 25.94
C ARG A 415 8.95 4.92 24.88
N ASP A 416 9.09 6.19 25.24
CA ASP A 416 9.81 7.18 24.44
C ASP A 416 11.26 6.72 24.23
N LYS A 417 11.81 7.02 23.05
CA LYS A 417 13.23 6.81 22.77
C LYS A 417 14.09 7.54 23.84
N PRO A 418 15.09 6.88 24.45
CA PRO A 418 16.01 7.57 25.36
C PRO A 418 16.80 8.66 24.61
N ASP A 419 16.98 9.82 25.25
CA ASP A 419 17.77 10.96 24.76
C ASP A 419 19.22 10.61 24.41
#